data_AF-W2VWM8-F1
#
_entry.id   AF-W2VWM8-F1
#
_cell.length_a   1.000
_cell.length_b   1.000
_cell.length_c   1.000
_cell.angle_alpha   90.00
_cell.angle_beta   90.00
_cell.angle_gamma   90.00
#
_symmetry.space_group_name_H-M   'P 1'
#
loop_
_entity.id
_entity.type
_entity.pdbx_description
1 polymer ?
#
loop_
_entity_poly.entity_id
_entity_poly.type
_entity_poly.pdbx_seq_one_letter_code
_entity_poly.pdbx_strand_id
1 'polypeptide(L)'
;MTRIESRPAKGHNMNYSFFIDFEGKSGQHKVNDLMADLEKNCLDVMVLNDKKVPWFPRKINELDRSVANILDAGTDLESDHPGFSDQEYRRRRNMFAEIAQNYRQGDPIPRLDYTQDEIKTWGVIYKRMKEMWKQHACDEFNYIIPLLESNCGYAEDNIPQQEDISNFLKECTGFTLRPVGGLLSSRDFLNGLAFRVFFSTQYIRHHSMPLYTPEPDICHELMGHAPMFADPDFADFSHEVGLASLGASDEEIERLATCYWFSVEFGITKQRGEYKAYGAGLLSSFGEMEYACAANRPAGSDMPEYRPWDPSSACKQKYPITTYQPVYYVADSLFDAKEKMRGFCEDLKKPFQARYDPYSQTVSIDRAVQRQEI
;
A
#
# COMPACT_ATOMS: atom_id res chain seq x y z
N MET A 1 -20.40 -19.78 -19.85
CA MET A 1 -19.10 -19.24 -20.28
C MET A 1 -19.01 -17.83 -19.73
N THR A 2 -17.97 -17.54 -18.96
CA THR A 2 -17.77 -16.26 -18.27
C THR A 2 -16.64 -15.45 -18.88
N ARG A 3 -15.66 -16.09 -19.51
CA ARG A 3 -14.56 -15.42 -20.22
C ARG A 3 -14.00 -16.31 -21.34
N ILE A 4 -13.57 -15.68 -22.44
CA ILE A 4 -12.74 -16.30 -23.47
C ILE A 4 -11.62 -15.33 -23.80
N GLU A 5 -10.37 -15.77 -23.69
CA GLU A 5 -9.20 -15.00 -24.10
C GLU A 5 -8.30 -15.82 -25.01
N SER A 6 -7.67 -15.18 -26.00
CA SER A 6 -6.64 -15.80 -26.84
C SER A 6 -5.29 -15.11 -26.64
N ARG A 7 -4.21 -15.90 -26.63
CA ARG A 7 -2.82 -15.42 -26.62
C ARG A 7 -1.98 -16.21 -27.63
N PRO A 8 -0.98 -15.61 -28.29
CA PRO A 8 0.00 -16.38 -29.06
C PRO A 8 0.69 -17.40 -28.16
N ALA A 9 0.86 -18.63 -28.64
CA ALA A 9 1.56 -19.68 -27.90
C ALA A 9 3.06 -19.31 -27.76
N LYS A 10 3.65 -19.49 -26.57
CA LYS A 10 5.09 -19.28 -26.37
C LYS A 10 5.88 -20.34 -27.15
N GLY A 11 6.58 -19.94 -28.21
CA GLY A 11 7.42 -20.81 -29.05
C GLY A 11 7.44 -20.38 -30.53
N HIS A 12 8.21 -21.08 -31.37
CA HIS A 12 8.33 -20.78 -32.81
C HIS A 12 7.15 -21.23 -33.68
N ASN A 13 6.04 -21.65 -33.06
CA ASN A 13 4.86 -22.12 -33.78
C ASN A 13 3.80 -21.01 -33.74
N MET A 14 3.23 -20.65 -34.91
CA MET A 14 2.17 -19.63 -35.10
C MET A 14 0.81 -20.05 -34.49
N ASN A 15 0.80 -20.77 -33.38
CA ASN A 15 -0.41 -21.27 -32.71
C ASN A 15 -0.93 -20.25 -31.70
N TYR A 16 -2.22 -20.35 -31.38
CA TYR A 16 -2.87 -19.57 -30.32
C TYR A 16 -3.32 -20.49 -29.19
N SER A 17 -3.08 -20.05 -27.96
CA SER A 17 -3.69 -20.63 -26.76
C SER A 17 -4.99 -19.89 -26.45
N PHE A 18 -6.06 -20.65 -26.22
CA PHE A 18 -7.35 -20.13 -25.79
C PHE A 18 -7.58 -20.49 -24.32
N PHE A 19 -8.00 -19.50 -23.53
CA PHE A 19 -8.36 -19.64 -22.12
C PHE A 19 -9.86 -19.41 -22.00
N ILE A 20 -10.59 -20.45 -21.61
CA ILE A 20 -12.05 -20.43 -21.53
C ILE A 20 -12.44 -20.66 -20.07
N ASP A 21 -13.05 -19.64 -19.46
CA ASP A 21 -13.66 -19.78 -18.14
C ASP A 21 -15.16 -19.96 -18.28
N PHE A 22 -15.72 -20.82 -17.45
CA PHE A 22 -17.16 -21.01 -17.37
C PHE A 22 -17.55 -21.48 -15.97
N GLU A 23 -18.78 -21.18 -15.58
CA GLU A 23 -19.40 -21.75 -14.38
C GLU A 23 -20.09 -23.06 -14.74
N GLY A 24 -19.81 -24.12 -13.98
CA GLY A 24 -20.38 -25.44 -14.19
C GLY A 24 -19.65 -26.49 -13.37
N LYS A 25 -20.25 -27.68 -13.26
CA LYS A 25 -19.61 -28.85 -12.64
C LYS A 25 -19.50 -29.97 -13.66
N SER A 26 -18.42 -30.75 -13.59
CA SER A 26 -18.28 -31.99 -14.35
C SER A 26 -19.50 -32.89 -14.11
N GLY A 27 -20.03 -33.48 -15.20
CA GLY A 27 -21.26 -34.29 -15.16
C GLY A 27 -22.54 -33.54 -15.54
N GLN A 28 -22.53 -32.20 -15.64
CA GLN A 28 -23.65 -31.46 -16.22
C GLN A 28 -23.64 -31.59 -17.74
N HIS A 29 -24.80 -31.85 -18.36
CA HIS A 29 -24.92 -32.06 -19.81
C HIS A 29 -24.25 -30.96 -20.63
N LYS A 30 -24.52 -29.68 -20.31
CA LYS A 30 -23.93 -28.53 -21.01
C LYS A 30 -22.41 -28.43 -20.87
N VAL A 31 -21.86 -28.86 -19.73
CA VAL A 31 -20.40 -28.87 -19.51
C VAL A 31 -19.77 -29.99 -20.32
N ASN A 32 -20.37 -31.18 -20.30
CA ASN A 32 -19.89 -32.33 -21.07
C ASN A 32 -19.94 -32.06 -22.59
N ASP A 33 -21.00 -31.41 -23.09
CA ASP A 33 -21.10 -31.02 -24.50
C ASP A 33 -19.99 -30.03 -24.89
N LEU A 34 -19.75 -29.01 -24.06
CA LEU A 34 -18.69 -28.04 -24.28
C LEU A 34 -17.32 -28.72 -24.30
N MET A 35 -17.06 -29.62 -23.34
CA MET A 35 -15.80 -30.36 -23.27
C MET A 35 -15.61 -31.23 -24.52
N ALA A 36 -16.65 -31.94 -24.96
CA ALA A 36 -16.59 -32.76 -26.18
C ALA A 36 -16.34 -31.90 -27.44
N ASP A 37 -16.94 -30.72 -27.52
CA ASP A 37 -16.72 -29.79 -28.63
C ASP A 37 -15.29 -29.22 -28.61
N LEU A 38 -14.76 -28.86 -27.44
CA LEU A 38 -13.38 -28.39 -27.30
C LEU A 38 -12.37 -29.50 -27.64
N GLU A 39 -12.55 -30.71 -27.12
CA GLU A 39 -11.69 -31.85 -27.43
C GLU A 39 -11.70 -32.22 -28.91
N LYS A 40 -12.82 -31.96 -29.61
CA LYS A 40 -12.96 -32.19 -31.05
C LYS A 40 -12.27 -31.11 -31.90
N ASN A 41 -12.31 -29.85 -31.48
CA ASN A 41 -11.90 -28.72 -32.31
C ASN A 41 -10.55 -28.09 -31.90
N CYS A 42 -10.00 -28.43 -30.74
CA CYS A 42 -8.71 -27.93 -30.26
C CYS A 42 -7.61 -29.01 -30.39
N LEU A 43 -6.37 -28.56 -30.60
CA LEU A 43 -5.20 -29.45 -30.71
C LEU A 43 -4.90 -30.18 -29.39
N ASP A 44 -5.08 -29.47 -28.28
CA ASP A 44 -4.90 -29.96 -26.92
C ASP A 44 -5.88 -29.23 -26.00
N VAL A 45 -6.43 -29.93 -25.02
CA VAL A 45 -7.38 -29.37 -24.05
C VAL A 45 -6.91 -29.72 -22.64
N MET A 46 -6.58 -28.69 -21.87
CA MET A 46 -6.20 -28.83 -20.47
C MET A 46 -7.30 -28.26 -19.57
N VAL A 47 -7.91 -29.11 -18.76
CA VAL A 47 -8.86 -28.68 -17.71
C VAL A 47 -8.08 -28.37 -16.44
N LEU A 48 -8.15 -27.12 -15.99
CA LEU A 48 -7.55 -26.71 -14.72
C LEU A 48 -8.58 -26.86 -13.60
N ASN A 49 -8.25 -27.67 -12.60
CA ASN A 49 -9.02 -27.74 -11.36
C ASN A 49 -8.80 -26.50 -10.49
N ASP A 50 -9.76 -26.22 -9.62
CA ASP A 50 -9.68 -25.16 -8.61
C ASP A 50 -8.38 -25.27 -7.82
N LYS A 51 -7.60 -24.19 -7.80
CA LYS A 51 -6.44 -24.09 -6.92
C LYS A 51 -6.91 -23.53 -5.58
N LYS A 52 -6.56 -24.21 -4.48
CA LYS A 52 -6.75 -23.64 -3.14
C LYS A 52 -5.74 -22.51 -2.94
N VAL A 53 -6.23 -21.36 -2.52
CA VAL A 53 -5.42 -20.15 -2.31
C VAL A 53 -5.83 -19.49 -0.99
N PRO A 54 -4.91 -18.73 -0.35
CA PRO A 54 -5.28 -17.83 0.74
C PRO A 54 -6.45 -16.94 0.35
N TRP A 55 -7.25 -16.54 1.33
CA TRP A 55 -8.35 -15.62 1.08
C TRP A 55 -7.83 -14.30 0.49
N PHE A 56 -8.62 -13.70 -0.40
CA PHE A 56 -8.43 -12.36 -0.90
C PHE A 56 -9.78 -11.73 -1.31
N PRO A 57 -9.91 -10.40 -1.24
CA PRO A 57 -11.12 -9.70 -1.64
C PRO A 57 -11.26 -9.70 -3.17
N ARG A 58 -12.48 -9.95 -3.67
CA ARG A 58 -12.80 -9.84 -5.12
C ARG A 58 -13.61 -8.60 -5.47
N LYS A 59 -14.18 -7.94 -4.47
CA LYS A 59 -14.92 -6.69 -4.60
C LYS A 59 -14.39 -5.74 -3.54
N ILE A 60 -14.40 -4.43 -3.83
CA ILE A 60 -13.89 -3.43 -2.90
C ILE A 60 -14.58 -3.48 -1.52
N ASN A 61 -15.88 -3.83 -1.46
CA ASN A 61 -16.60 -3.96 -0.19
C ASN A 61 -16.22 -5.20 0.62
N GLU A 62 -15.53 -6.18 0.04
CA GLU A 62 -14.99 -7.32 0.81
C GLU A 62 -13.80 -6.89 1.69
N LEU A 63 -13.23 -5.69 1.49
CA LEU A 63 -12.22 -5.10 2.37
C LEU A 63 -12.72 -4.87 3.80
N ASP A 64 -14.03 -4.78 4.02
CA ASP A 64 -14.62 -4.75 5.36
C ASP A 64 -14.25 -5.99 6.19
N ARG A 65 -13.92 -7.11 5.53
CA ARG A 65 -13.47 -8.34 6.21
C ARG A 65 -11.99 -8.32 6.56
N SER A 66 -11.17 -7.60 5.79
CA SER A 66 -9.72 -7.48 6.01
C SER A 66 -9.36 -6.67 7.25
N VAL A 67 -10.26 -5.78 7.71
CA VAL A 67 -10.02 -4.95 8.91
C VAL A 67 -10.50 -5.59 10.21
N ALA A 68 -11.02 -6.81 10.17
CA ALA A 68 -11.55 -7.49 11.35
C ALA A 68 -10.46 -7.92 12.35
N ASN A 69 -9.24 -8.14 11.88
CA ASN A 69 -8.12 -8.67 12.66
C ASN A 69 -6.96 -7.66 12.68
N ILE A 70 -6.93 -6.78 13.68
CA ILE A 70 -5.82 -5.84 13.93
C ILE A 70 -4.75 -6.57 14.75
N LEU A 71 -3.49 -6.45 14.35
CA LEU A 71 -2.35 -7.11 14.99
C LEU A 71 -1.76 -6.31 16.15
N ASP A 72 -1.64 -5.00 16.00
CA ASP A 72 -0.92 -4.11 16.93
C ASP A 72 -1.28 -2.63 16.71
N ALA A 73 -0.72 -1.71 17.51
CA ALA A 73 -0.89 -0.26 17.42
C ALA A 73 -2.37 0.19 17.45
N GLY A 74 -3.21 -0.59 18.13
CA GLY A 74 -4.65 -0.37 18.28
C GLY A 74 -5.00 0.34 19.58
N THR A 75 -5.75 -0.34 20.44
CA THR A 75 -6.11 0.12 21.78
C THR A 75 -5.11 -0.33 22.85
N ASP A 76 -4.42 -1.43 22.60
CA ASP A 76 -3.46 -2.03 23.51
C ASP A 76 -2.07 -1.42 23.25
N LEU A 77 -1.71 -0.44 24.09
CA LEU A 77 -0.42 0.22 24.05
C LEU A 77 0.61 -0.57 24.87
N GLU A 78 1.83 -0.70 24.35
CA GLU A 78 2.97 -1.27 25.07
C GLU A 78 3.40 -0.39 26.26
N SER A 79 4.05 -0.99 27.27
CA SER A 79 4.38 -0.30 28.54
C SER A 79 5.35 0.87 28.42
N ASP A 80 6.15 0.89 27.37
CA ASP A 80 7.11 1.95 27.02
C ASP A 80 6.50 3.03 26.10
N HIS A 81 5.27 2.84 25.62
CA HIS A 81 4.55 3.85 24.85
C HIS A 81 4.29 5.09 25.72
N PRO A 82 4.55 6.33 25.24
CA PRO A 82 4.44 7.56 26.04
C PRO A 82 3.03 7.80 26.60
N GLY A 83 2.00 7.34 25.88
CA GLY A 83 0.60 7.38 26.30
C GLY A 83 0.14 6.20 27.17
N PHE A 84 1.03 5.29 27.60
CA PHE A 84 0.64 4.08 28.35
C PHE A 84 -0.05 4.42 29.67
N SER A 85 0.38 5.46 30.38
CA SER A 85 -0.24 5.85 31.66
C SER A 85 -1.27 6.99 31.53
N ASP A 86 -1.47 7.51 30.31
CA ASP A 86 -2.42 8.57 30.03
C ASP A 86 -3.81 7.99 29.71
N GLN A 87 -4.72 8.11 30.68
CA GLN A 87 -6.07 7.58 30.56
C GLN A 87 -6.90 8.30 29.49
N GLU A 88 -6.67 9.60 29.28
CA GLU A 88 -7.39 10.38 28.28
C GLU A 88 -6.91 10.01 26.88
N TYR A 89 -5.61 9.87 26.68
CA TYR A 89 -5.04 9.38 25.42
C TYR A 89 -5.54 7.97 25.07
N ARG A 90 -5.59 7.05 26.04
CA ARG A 90 -6.17 5.70 25.83
C ARG A 90 -7.65 5.76 25.45
N ARG A 91 -8.45 6.57 26.16
CA ARG A 91 -9.87 6.77 25.83
C ARG A 91 -10.03 7.30 24.41
N ARG A 92 -9.15 8.22 24.01
CA ARG A 92 -9.11 8.81 22.67
C ARG A 92 -8.74 7.79 21.59
N ARG A 93 -7.74 6.92 21.84
CA ARG A 93 -7.37 5.80 20.96
C ARG A 93 -8.52 4.80 20.75
N ASN A 94 -9.22 4.44 21.83
CA ASN A 94 -10.38 3.55 21.76
C ASN A 94 -11.48 4.13 20.87
N MET A 95 -11.73 5.44 20.95
CA MET A 95 -12.70 6.13 20.09
C MET A 95 -12.33 5.99 18.60
N PHE A 96 -11.06 6.22 18.23
CA PHE A 96 -10.61 6.06 16.83
C PHE A 96 -10.71 4.61 16.35
N ALA A 97 -10.36 3.64 17.20
CA ALA A 97 -10.48 2.22 16.88
C ALA A 97 -11.95 1.82 16.64
N GLU A 98 -12.88 2.30 17.48
CA GLU A 98 -14.32 2.06 17.31
C GLU A 98 -14.87 2.67 16.02
N ILE A 99 -14.44 3.88 15.66
CA ILE A 99 -14.79 4.53 14.40
C ILE A 99 -14.34 3.66 13.22
N ALA A 100 -13.08 3.22 13.22
CA ALA A 100 -12.54 2.38 12.15
C ALA A 100 -13.25 1.02 12.06
N GLN A 101 -13.60 0.41 13.20
CA GLN A 101 -14.33 -0.86 13.25
C GLN A 101 -15.75 -0.74 12.70
N ASN A 102 -16.40 0.41 12.89
CA ASN A 102 -17.77 0.66 12.44
C ASN A 102 -17.86 1.17 11.00
N TYR A 103 -16.77 1.69 10.43
CA TYR A 103 -16.71 2.12 9.03
C TYR A 103 -17.01 0.96 8.06
N ARG A 104 -17.82 1.21 7.04
CA ARG A 104 -18.07 0.28 5.93
C ARG A 104 -17.67 0.89 4.62
N GLN A 105 -17.22 0.05 3.69
CA GLN A 105 -16.74 0.53 2.40
C GLN A 105 -17.86 1.24 1.64
N GLY A 106 -17.63 2.51 1.30
CA GLY A 106 -18.59 3.36 0.59
C GLY A 106 -19.30 4.37 1.48
N ASP A 107 -19.20 4.25 2.80
CA ASP A 107 -19.61 5.30 3.72
C ASP A 107 -18.62 6.48 3.64
N PRO A 108 -19.07 7.72 3.92
CA PRO A 108 -18.14 8.83 4.12
C PRO A 108 -17.28 8.57 5.37
N ILE A 109 -15.98 8.89 5.28
CA ILE A 109 -15.07 8.76 6.41
C ILE A 109 -15.50 9.73 7.52
N PRO A 110 -15.72 9.25 8.76
CA PRO A 110 -16.15 10.12 9.85
C PRO A 110 -15.16 11.25 10.11
N ARG A 111 -15.69 12.47 10.16
CA ARG A 111 -14.94 13.67 10.54
C ARG A 111 -14.73 13.73 12.04
N LEU A 112 -13.59 14.27 12.44
CA LEU A 112 -13.11 14.25 13.82
C LEU A 112 -12.84 15.65 14.33
N ASP A 113 -13.41 15.94 15.49
CA ASP A 113 -13.09 17.14 16.26
C ASP A 113 -11.78 16.90 17.01
N TYR A 114 -10.64 17.16 16.35
CA TYR A 114 -9.33 17.10 16.98
C TYR A 114 -9.20 18.14 18.09
N THR A 115 -8.59 17.75 19.21
CA THR A 115 -8.35 18.65 20.35
C THR A 115 -7.26 19.66 20.03
N GLN A 116 -7.17 20.72 20.83
CA GLN A 116 -6.14 21.73 20.67
C GLN A 116 -4.72 21.17 20.85
N ASP A 117 -4.53 20.18 21.73
CA ASP A 117 -3.21 19.54 21.92
C ASP A 117 -2.86 18.61 20.75
N GLU A 118 -3.85 17.94 20.16
CA GLU A 118 -3.68 17.16 18.92
C GLU A 118 -3.26 18.09 17.77
N ILE A 119 -4.00 19.18 17.54
CA ILE A 119 -3.68 20.16 16.48
C ILE A 119 -2.30 20.80 16.71
N LYS A 120 -1.96 21.14 17.95
CA LYS A 120 -0.64 21.69 18.28
C LYS A 120 0.49 20.70 18.02
N THR A 121 0.28 19.42 18.32
CA THR A 121 1.23 18.33 18.05
C THR A 121 1.49 18.22 16.55
N TRP A 122 0.43 18.18 15.75
CA TRP A 122 0.50 18.22 14.29
C TRP A 122 1.29 19.44 13.79
N GLY A 123 0.95 20.64 14.26
CA GLY A 123 1.59 21.88 13.81
C GLY A 123 3.08 21.93 14.06
N VAL A 124 3.55 21.42 15.20
CA VAL A 124 4.99 21.30 15.51
C VAL A 124 5.70 20.42 14.48
N ILE A 125 5.10 19.29 14.11
CA ILE A 125 5.68 18.33 13.15
C ILE A 125 5.63 18.93 11.75
N TYR A 126 4.46 19.41 11.33
CA TYR A 126 4.22 19.95 9.99
C TYR A 126 5.18 21.10 9.67
N LYS A 127 5.33 22.05 10.61
CA LYS A 127 6.27 23.17 10.47
C LYS A 127 7.71 22.69 10.25
N ARG A 128 8.17 21.72 11.05
CA ARG A 128 9.52 21.17 10.95
C ARG A 128 9.73 20.45 9.61
N MET A 129 8.77 19.62 9.22
CA MET A 129 8.86 18.83 7.99
C MET A 129 8.78 19.70 6.73
N LYS A 130 7.96 20.76 6.72
CA LYS A 130 7.85 21.70 5.60
C LYS A 130 9.17 22.40 5.24
N GLU A 131 10.03 22.66 6.22
CA GLU A 131 11.39 23.17 5.97
C GLU A 131 12.29 22.12 5.30
N MET A 132 12.13 20.84 5.68
CA MET A 132 12.92 19.73 5.20
C MET A 132 12.53 19.25 3.81
N TRP A 133 11.22 19.20 3.50
CA TRP A 133 10.73 18.75 2.20
C TRP A 133 11.33 19.54 1.03
N LYS A 134 11.47 20.86 1.20
CA LYS A 134 12.10 21.73 0.19
C LYS A 134 13.53 21.33 -0.15
N GLN A 135 14.24 20.72 0.80
CA GLN A 135 15.65 20.36 0.66
C GLN A 135 15.83 18.89 0.29
N HIS A 136 14.98 18.02 0.82
CA HIS A 136 15.24 16.58 0.82
C HIS A 136 14.11 15.74 0.23
N ALA A 137 12.91 16.27 -0.03
CA ALA A 137 11.85 15.50 -0.67
C ALA A 137 12.00 15.53 -2.19
N CYS A 138 11.49 14.51 -2.88
CA CYS A 138 11.47 14.49 -4.34
C CYS A 138 10.60 15.61 -4.93
N ASP A 139 10.81 15.92 -6.20
CA ASP A 139 10.07 16.96 -6.92
C ASP A 139 8.57 16.67 -6.97
N GLU A 140 8.18 15.40 -7.12
CA GLU A 140 6.80 14.93 -7.19
C GLU A 140 6.04 15.24 -5.90
N PHE A 141 6.66 14.96 -4.74
CA PHE A 141 6.11 15.32 -3.45
C PHE A 141 5.94 16.84 -3.30
N ASN A 142 6.98 17.61 -3.65
CA ASN A 142 6.96 19.07 -3.55
C ASN A 142 5.96 19.72 -4.53
N TYR A 143 5.60 19.04 -5.61
CA TYR A 143 4.54 19.46 -6.52
C TYR A 143 3.14 19.26 -5.90
N ILE A 144 2.91 18.17 -5.18
CA ILE A 144 1.59 17.83 -4.62
C ILE A 144 1.27 18.58 -3.33
N ILE A 145 2.24 18.81 -2.43
CA ILE A 145 1.95 19.44 -1.13
C ILE A 145 1.18 20.76 -1.23
N PRO A 146 1.54 21.73 -2.11
CA PRO A 146 0.77 22.97 -2.26
C PRO A 146 -0.70 22.74 -2.70
N LEU A 147 -0.98 21.66 -3.44
CA LEU A 147 -2.33 21.29 -3.83
C LEU A 147 -3.12 20.77 -2.63
N LEU A 148 -2.50 19.97 -1.76
CA LEU A 148 -3.11 19.50 -0.51
C LEU A 148 -3.36 20.65 0.48
N GLU A 149 -2.46 21.63 0.54
CA GLU A 149 -2.67 22.87 1.31
C GLU A 149 -3.90 23.64 0.80
N SER A 150 -4.07 23.71 -0.51
CA SER A 150 -5.14 24.49 -1.14
C SER A 150 -6.51 23.79 -1.15
N ASN A 151 -6.54 22.45 -1.21
CA ASN A 151 -7.77 21.69 -1.44
C ASN A 151 -8.19 20.80 -0.25
N CYS A 152 -7.25 20.40 0.61
CA CYS A 152 -7.48 19.41 1.66
C CYS A 152 -7.23 19.95 3.07
N GLY A 153 -6.95 21.26 3.21
CA GLY A 153 -6.76 21.90 4.51
C GLY A 153 -5.45 21.53 5.21
N TYR A 154 -4.40 21.16 4.48
CA TYR A 154 -3.07 20.99 5.06
C TYR A 154 -2.55 22.35 5.54
N ALA A 155 -2.35 22.49 6.85
CA ALA A 155 -1.82 23.69 7.46
C ALA A 155 -1.16 23.37 8.81
N GLU A 156 -0.38 24.31 9.35
CA GLU A 156 0.22 24.17 10.68
C GLU A 156 -0.84 24.16 11.80
N ASP A 157 -2.00 24.79 11.58
CA ASP A 157 -3.07 24.99 12.56
C ASP A 157 -4.30 24.10 12.31
N ASN A 158 -4.21 23.14 11.40
CA ASN A 158 -5.32 22.24 11.07
C ASN A 158 -4.82 20.83 10.73
N ILE A 159 -5.42 19.82 11.37
CA ILE A 159 -5.27 18.42 10.95
C ILE A 159 -6.29 18.15 9.83
N PRO A 160 -5.85 17.79 8.61
CA PRO A 160 -6.74 17.46 7.51
C PRO A 160 -7.66 16.29 7.83
N GLN A 161 -8.88 16.34 7.30
CA GLN A 161 -9.84 15.25 7.45
C GLN A 161 -9.63 14.22 6.33
N GLN A 162 -9.55 12.93 6.69
CA GLN A 162 -9.30 11.86 5.72
C GLN A 162 -10.34 11.81 4.59
N GLU A 163 -11.60 12.20 4.83
CA GLU A 163 -12.64 12.26 3.79
C GLU A 163 -12.26 13.22 2.65
N ASP A 164 -11.74 14.41 2.97
CA ASP A 164 -11.35 15.41 1.98
C ASP A 164 -10.16 14.91 1.15
N ILE A 165 -9.20 14.29 1.82
CA ILE A 165 -8.01 13.70 1.17
C ILE A 165 -8.41 12.52 0.29
N SER A 166 -9.29 11.64 0.78
CA SER A 166 -9.79 10.49 0.02
C SER A 166 -10.45 10.93 -1.28
N ASN A 167 -11.26 11.99 -1.22
CA ASN A 167 -11.89 12.58 -2.40
C ASN A 167 -10.87 13.19 -3.37
N PHE A 168 -9.89 13.94 -2.86
CA PHE A 168 -8.80 14.48 -3.67
C PHE A 168 -7.98 13.38 -4.37
N LEU A 169 -7.55 12.35 -3.64
CA LEU A 169 -6.80 11.22 -4.21
C LEU A 169 -7.61 10.48 -5.26
N LYS A 170 -8.93 10.35 -5.05
CA LYS A 170 -9.81 9.69 -6.01
C LYS A 170 -9.87 10.43 -7.33
N GLU A 171 -9.86 11.76 -7.29
CA GLU A 171 -9.83 12.61 -8.48
C GLU A 171 -8.46 12.61 -9.18
N CYS A 172 -7.36 12.53 -8.43
CA CYS A 172 -6.01 12.48 -9.00
C CYS A 172 -5.67 11.14 -9.63
N THR A 173 -5.81 10.05 -8.86
CA THR A 173 -5.30 8.72 -9.21
C THR A 173 -6.30 7.61 -8.93
N GLY A 174 -7.52 7.92 -8.49
CA GLY A 174 -8.50 6.90 -8.09
C GLY A 174 -8.16 6.21 -6.77
N PHE A 175 -7.11 6.63 -6.06
CA PHE A 175 -6.85 6.15 -4.70
C PHE A 175 -7.86 6.70 -3.71
N THR A 176 -8.17 5.92 -2.69
CA THR A 176 -9.04 6.34 -1.58
C THR A 176 -8.43 5.92 -0.25
N LEU A 177 -8.76 6.65 0.80
CA LEU A 177 -8.40 6.28 2.16
C LEU A 177 -9.49 5.41 2.78
N ARG A 178 -9.07 4.55 3.71
CA ARG A 178 -9.97 3.79 4.58
C ARG A 178 -9.44 3.84 6.02
N PRO A 179 -10.26 4.29 6.99
CA PRO A 179 -9.86 4.27 8.39
C PRO A 179 -9.51 2.86 8.85
N VAL A 180 -8.40 2.74 9.58
CA VAL A 180 -8.01 1.49 10.26
C VAL A 180 -7.65 1.78 11.71
N GLY A 181 -8.01 0.85 12.60
CA GLY A 181 -7.80 1.01 14.04
C GLY A 181 -6.36 0.77 14.49
N GLY A 182 -5.50 0.18 13.65
CA GLY A 182 -4.12 -0.20 13.94
C GLY A 182 -3.48 -0.95 12.77
N LEU A 183 -2.41 -1.70 13.04
CA LEU A 183 -1.67 -2.45 12.03
C LEU A 183 -2.45 -3.69 11.55
N LEU A 184 -2.61 -3.83 10.24
CA LEU A 184 -3.14 -5.04 9.60
C LEU A 184 -2.02 -6.04 9.32
N SER A 185 -2.41 -7.28 9.00
CA SER A 185 -1.47 -8.21 8.38
C SER A 185 -0.96 -7.66 7.05
N SER A 186 0.30 -7.95 6.69
CA SER A 186 0.86 -7.53 5.40
C SER A 186 -0.02 -7.98 4.23
N ARG A 187 -0.63 -9.17 4.34
CA ARG A 187 -1.55 -9.68 3.32
C ARG A 187 -2.78 -8.78 3.17
N ASP A 188 -3.44 -8.45 4.27
CA ASP A 188 -4.67 -7.64 4.24
C ASP A 188 -4.39 -6.21 3.78
N PHE A 189 -3.32 -5.60 4.27
CA PHE A 189 -2.91 -4.28 3.86
C PHE A 189 -2.59 -4.23 2.36
N LEU A 190 -1.71 -5.12 1.87
CA LEU A 190 -1.34 -5.15 0.46
C LEU A 190 -2.53 -5.48 -0.45
N ASN A 191 -3.43 -6.38 -0.02
CA ASN A 191 -4.64 -6.69 -0.78
C ASN A 191 -5.54 -5.44 -0.98
N GLY A 192 -5.54 -4.49 -0.05
CA GLY A 192 -6.25 -3.20 -0.19
C GLY A 192 -5.72 -2.35 -1.34
N LEU A 193 -4.40 -2.33 -1.54
CA LEU A 193 -3.75 -1.58 -2.61
C LEU A 193 -4.19 -2.07 -4.01
N ALA A 194 -4.61 -3.34 -4.12
CA ALA A 194 -5.18 -3.90 -5.35
C ALA A 194 -6.48 -3.20 -5.77
N PHE A 195 -7.13 -2.47 -4.87
CA PHE A 195 -8.33 -1.69 -5.10
C PHE A 195 -8.07 -0.19 -5.08
N ARG A 196 -6.79 0.22 -5.06
CA ARG A 196 -6.36 1.61 -4.79
C ARG A 196 -6.95 2.12 -3.48
N VAL A 197 -7.03 1.25 -2.46
CA VAL A 197 -7.46 1.62 -1.11
C VAL A 197 -6.25 1.57 -0.19
N PHE A 198 -5.94 2.69 0.44
CA PHE A 198 -4.91 2.78 1.45
C PHE A 198 -5.55 2.82 2.84
N PHE A 199 -5.15 1.89 3.71
CA PHE A 199 -5.60 1.86 5.10
C PHE A 199 -4.80 2.89 5.91
N SER A 200 -5.48 3.83 6.56
CA SER A 200 -4.85 4.97 7.23
C SER A 200 -5.40 5.15 8.63
N THR A 201 -4.53 5.27 9.62
CA THR A 201 -4.93 5.57 10.99
C THR A 201 -5.43 7.01 11.13
N GLN A 202 -6.33 7.26 12.09
CA GLN A 202 -6.87 8.61 12.35
C GLN A 202 -6.35 9.24 13.64
N TYR A 203 -5.65 8.48 14.48
CA TYR A 203 -5.09 8.98 15.74
C TYR A 203 -3.78 9.72 15.50
N ILE A 204 -3.43 10.65 16.39
CA ILE A 204 -2.14 11.32 16.39
C ILE A 204 -1.28 10.80 17.55
N ARG A 205 0.04 10.79 17.35
CA ARG A 205 1.02 10.43 18.38
C ARG A 205 0.88 11.28 19.64
N HIS A 206 1.37 10.75 20.75
CA HIS A 206 1.30 11.42 22.04
C HIS A 206 2.09 12.74 22.06
N HIS A 207 1.46 13.81 22.57
CA HIS A 207 1.99 15.18 22.54
C HIS A 207 3.32 15.36 23.33
N SER A 208 3.69 14.45 24.23
CA SER A 208 4.97 14.50 24.95
C SER A 208 6.19 14.15 24.09
N MET A 209 5.98 13.45 22.98
CA MET A 209 7.03 13.04 22.04
C MET A 209 6.63 13.35 20.58
N PRO A 210 6.44 14.63 20.19
CA PRO A 210 5.94 14.98 18.87
C PRO A 210 6.90 14.57 17.73
N LEU A 211 8.21 14.49 18.00
CA LEU A 211 9.22 14.22 16.99
C LEU A 211 9.59 12.74 16.82
N TYR A 212 8.92 11.83 17.53
CA TYR A 212 9.20 10.40 17.46
C TYR A 212 7.94 9.57 17.75
N THR A 213 7.68 8.56 16.93
CA THR A 213 6.68 7.51 17.18
C THR A 213 7.10 6.24 16.43
N PRO A 214 6.97 5.05 17.04
CA PRO A 214 7.10 3.79 16.32
C PRO A 214 5.81 3.40 15.59
N GLU A 215 4.68 4.02 15.93
CA GLU A 215 3.37 3.75 15.33
C GLU A 215 3.12 4.66 14.11
N PRO A 216 2.45 4.16 13.05
CA PRO A 216 2.04 4.97 11.90
C PRO A 216 0.82 5.82 12.26
N ASP A 217 1.04 6.92 12.99
CA ASP A 217 -0.01 7.89 13.33
C ASP A 217 -0.41 8.74 12.10
N ILE A 218 -1.47 9.54 12.24
CA ILE A 218 -1.99 10.39 11.16
C ILE A 218 -0.96 11.33 10.54
N CYS A 219 0.09 11.72 11.28
CA CYS A 219 1.18 12.51 10.70
C CYS A 219 1.96 11.70 9.67
N HIS A 220 2.29 10.44 9.97
CA HIS A 220 2.95 9.55 9.01
C HIS A 220 2.08 9.31 7.77
N GLU A 221 0.78 9.05 7.98
CA GLU A 221 -0.14 8.74 6.89
C GLU A 221 -0.34 9.95 5.95
N LEU A 222 -0.60 11.12 6.53
CA LEU A 222 -0.99 12.29 5.75
C LEU A 222 0.21 13.10 5.26
N MET A 223 1.31 13.13 6.01
CA MET A 223 2.51 13.85 5.56
C MET A 223 3.45 12.99 4.74
N GLY A 224 3.43 11.66 4.91
CA GLY A 224 4.28 10.72 4.20
C GLY A 224 3.59 10.10 2.99
N HIS A 225 2.53 9.32 3.23
CA HIS A 225 1.89 8.50 2.19
C HIS A 225 0.97 9.29 1.27
N ALA A 226 0.00 10.03 1.83
CA ALA A 226 -1.07 10.66 1.06
C ALA A 226 -0.59 11.54 -0.10
N PRO A 227 0.46 12.39 0.04
CA PRO A 227 0.95 13.21 -1.06
C PRO A 227 1.49 12.36 -2.21
N MET A 228 2.15 11.24 -1.91
CA MET A 228 2.70 10.37 -2.94
C MET A 228 1.62 9.57 -3.68
N PHE A 229 0.50 9.23 -3.04
CA PHE A 229 -0.63 8.58 -3.72
C PHE A 229 -1.34 9.48 -4.75
N ALA A 230 -1.11 10.79 -4.73
CA ALA A 230 -1.60 11.69 -5.77
C ALA A 230 -0.72 11.68 -7.04
N ASP A 231 0.47 11.09 -6.98
CA ASP A 231 1.33 10.87 -8.15
C ASP A 231 0.92 9.59 -8.91
N PRO A 232 0.69 9.64 -10.24
CA PRO A 232 0.25 8.49 -11.01
C PRO A 232 1.23 7.31 -11.01
N ASP A 233 2.55 7.55 -11.08
CA ASP A 233 3.53 6.47 -11.15
C ASP A 233 3.65 5.74 -9.79
N PHE A 234 3.59 6.49 -8.69
CA PHE A 234 3.57 5.93 -7.35
C PHE A 234 2.26 5.19 -7.02
N ALA A 235 1.12 5.74 -7.47
CA ALA A 235 -0.18 5.08 -7.35
C ALA A 235 -0.20 3.76 -8.14
N ASP A 236 0.28 3.77 -9.38
CA ASP A 236 0.38 2.56 -10.20
C ASP A 236 1.36 1.55 -9.58
N PHE A 237 2.53 1.98 -9.08
CA PHE A 237 3.46 1.12 -8.35
C PHE A 237 2.73 0.36 -7.23
N SER A 238 2.04 1.09 -6.37
CA SER A 238 1.37 0.52 -5.20
C SER A 238 0.22 -0.41 -5.59
N HIS A 239 -0.50 -0.06 -6.66
CA HIS A 239 -1.55 -0.90 -7.22
C HIS A 239 -1.03 -2.22 -7.77
N GLU A 240 0.12 -2.22 -8.46
CA GLU A 240 0.77 -3.43 -8.98
C GLU A 240 1.21 -4.37 -7.84
N VAL A 241 1.74 -3.81 -6.75
CA VAL A 241 2.05 -4.57 -5.53
C VAL A 241 0.79 -5.23 -4.97
N GLY A 242 -0.31 -4.48 -4.88
CA GLY A 242 -1.57 -5.02 -4.38
C GLY A 242 -2.17 -6.10 -5.27
N LEU A 243 -2.18 -5.92 -6.59
CA LEU A 243 -2.62 -6.98 -7.50
C LEU A 243 -1.78 -8.26 -7.36
N ALA A 244 -0.48 -8.11 -7.13
CA ALA A 244 0.42 -9.22 -6.94
C ALA A 244 0.23 -9.96 -5.60
N SER A 245 -0.32 -9.30 -4.57
CA SER A 245 -0.55 -9.92 -3.26
C SER A 245 -1.78 -10.84 -3.23
N LEU A 246 -2.73 -10.64 -4.14
CA LEU A 246 -4.00 -11.39 -4.17
C LEU A 246 -3.76 -12.90 -4.33
N GLY A 247 -4.08 -13.66 -3.29
CA GLY A 247 -3.90 -15.11 -3.25
C GLY A 247 -2.44 -15.59 -3.26
N ALA A 248 -1.46 -14.69 -3.14
CA ALA A 248 -0.04 -15.05 -3.07
C ALA A 248 0.26 -15.92 -1.85
N SER A 249 1.31 -16.76 -1.86
CA SER A 249 1.75 -17.48 -0.66
C SER A 249 2.32 -16.51 0.38
N ASP A 250 2.45 -16.93 1.64
CA ASP A 250 3.02 -16.08 2.69
C ASP A 250 4.47 -15.66 2.38
N GLU A 251 5.26 -16.56 1.77
CA GLU A 251 6.61 -16.26 1.28
C GLU A 251 6.62 -15.11 0.25
N GLU A 252 5.67 -15.10 -0.69
CA GLU A 252 5.60 -14.02 -1.68
C GLU A 252 5.03 -12.73 -1.07
N ILE A 253 4.14 -12.82 -0.06
CA ILE A 253 3.71 -11.65 0.72
C ILE A 253 4.89 -11.02 1.46
N GLU A 254 5.77 -11.80 2.09
CA GLU A 254 6.96 -11.30 2.79
C GLU A 254 7.91 -10.59 1.81
N ARG A 255 8.13 -11.18 0.62
CA ARG A 255 8.93 -10.57 -0.44
C ARG A 255 8.33 -9.24 -0.94
N LEU A 256 7.01 -9.20 -1.17
CA LEU A 256 6.30 -7.98 -1.57
C LEU A 256 6.35 -6.91 -0.47
N ALA A 257 6.13 -7.29 0.79
CA ALA A 257 6.20 -6.38 1.94
C ALA A 257 7.61 -5.80 2.11
N THR A 258 8.65 -6.61 1.89
CA THR A 258 10.05 -6.15 1.93
C THR A 258 10.34 -5.17 0.80
N CYS A 259 9.83 -5.43 -0.42
CA CYS A 259 9.90 -4.45 -1.51
C CYS A 259 9.18 -3.15 -1.15
N TYR A 260 7.99 -3.24 -0.57
CA TYR A 260 7.20 -2.08 -0.13
C TYR A 260 7.97 -1.26 0.91
N TRP A 261 8.63 -1.92 1.88
CA TRP A 261 9.50 -1.25 2.86
C TRP A 261 10.63 -0.45 2.21
N PHE A 262 11.38 -1.06 1.28
CA PHE A 262 12.51 -0.39 0.63
C PHE A 262 12.12 0.58 -0.50
N SER A 263 10.83 0.80 -0.73
CA SER A 263 10.31 1.73 -1.73
C SER A 263 9.31 2.70 -1.12
N VAL A 264 8.09 2.26 -0.87
CA VAL A 264 7.00 3.12 -0.39
C VAL A 264 7.27 3.65 1.02
N GLU A 265 7.95 2.91 1.89
CA GLU A 265 8.29 3.38 3.24
C GLU A 265 9.62 4.16 3.30
N PHE A 266 10.69 3.59 2.74
CA PHE A 266 12.06 4.11 2.87
C PHE A 266 12.78 4.28 1.53
N GLY A 267 12.04 4.44 0.44
CA GLY A 267 12.61 4.66 -0.88
C GLY A 267 13.16 6.07 -1.07
N ILE A 268 14.25 6.14 -1.83
CA ILE A 268 14.87 7.40 -2.24
C ILE A 268 15.10 7.40 -3.75
N THR A 269 15.16 8.57 -4.34
CA THR A 269 15.52 8.78 -5.75
C THR A 269 16.72 9.71 -5.86
N LYS A 270 17.35 9.76 -7.04
CA LYS A 270 18.46 10.66 -7.33
C LYS A 270 18.04 11.72 -8.34
N GLN A 271 17.77 12.92 -7.86
CA GLN A 271 17.38 14.06 -8.70
C GLN A 271 18.50 15.09 -8.72
N ARG A 272 18.99 15.44 -9.93
CA ARG A 272 20.08 16.42 -10.12
C ARG A 272 21.35 16.11 -9.32
N GLY A 273 21.66 14.83 -9.14
CA GLY A 273 22.85 14.37 -8.41
C GLY A 273 22.67 14.25 -6.89
N GLU A 274 21.55 14.71 -6.35
CA GLU A 274 21.24 14.67 -4.91
C GLU A 274 20.25 13.55 -4.59
N TYR A 275 20.37 12.96 -3.41
CA TYR A 275 19.38 12.01 -2.90
C TYR A 275 18.14 12.75 -2.40
N LYS A 276 16.96 12.26 -2.80
CA LYS A 276 15.67 12.80 -2.41
C LYS A 276 14.76 11.69 -1.91
N ALA A 277 14.07 11.94 -0.81
CA ALA A 277 13.11 11.02 -0.21
C ALA A 277 11.79 11.04 -1.00
N TYR A 278 11.26 9.84 -1.24
CA TYR A 278 9.87 9.64 -1.62
C TYR A 278 9.15 8.64 -0.69
N GLY A 279 9.91 7.88 0.11
CA GLY A 279 9.36 6.97 1.10
C GLY A 279 8.69 7.70 2.25
N ALA A 280 7.51 7.24 2.66
CA ALA A 280 6.68 7.87 3.69
C ALA A 280 7.38 7.97 5.05
N GLY A 281 8.10 6.91 5.46
CA GLY A 281 8.90 6.89 6.69
C GLY A 281 9.92 8.01 6.74
N LEU A 282 10.53 8.36 5.59
CA LEU A 282 11.43 9.52 5.48
C LEU A 282 10.65 10.84 5.47
N LEU A 283 9.60 10.93 4.66
CA LEU A 283 8.79 12.14 4.49
C LEU A 283 8.05 12.56 5.77
N SER A 284 7.91 11.67 6.75
CA SER A 284 7.33 11.93 8.07
C SER A 284 8.31 11.92 9.24
N SER A 285 9.60 11.67 8.99
CA SER A 285 10.64 11.57 10.03
C SER A 285 11.79 12.53 9.75
N PHE A 286 11.86 13.61 10.54
CA PHE A 286 12.90 14.63 10.36
C PHE A 286 14.31 14.01 10.46
N GLY A 287 14.55 13.16 11.46
CA GLY A 287 15.87 12.61 11.73
C GLY A 287 16.32 11.62 10.66
N GLU A 288 15.39 10.80 10.16
CA GLU A 288 15.71 9.80 9.15
C GLU A 288 15.85 10.40 7.76
N MET A 289 15.04 11.42 7.44
CA MET A 289 15.17 12.17 6.19
C MET A 289 16.53 12.86 6.05
N GLU A 290 17.00 13.52 7.12
CA GLU A 290 18.33 14.14 7.16
C GLU A 290 19.42 13.06 7.06
N TYR A 291 19.29 11.97 7.82
CA TYR A 291 20.21 10.84 7.79
C TYR A 291 20.34 10.21 6.39
N ALA A 292 19.23 10.10 5.65
CA ALA A 292 19.17 9.45 4.35
C ALA A 292 19.58 10.37 3.19
N CYS A 293 19.27 11.67 3.26
CA CYS A 293 19.36 12.57 2.10
C CYS A 293 20.35 13.73 2.22
N ALA A 294 20.84 14.07 3.43
CA ALA A 294 21.77 15.17 3.59
C ALA A 294 23.17 14.83 3.05
N ALA A 295 23.81 15.79 2.36
CA ALA A 295 25.16 15.62 1.83
C ALA A 295 26.23 15.50 2.93
N ASN A 296 26.02 16.19 4.06
CA ASN A 296 26.90 16.19 5.22
C ASN A 296 26.10 15.89 6.49
N ARG A 297 26.66 15.12 7.42
CA ARG A 297 25.98 14.69 8.64
C ARG A 297 26.07 15.70 9.78
N PRO A 298 24.97 15.93 10.53
CA PRO A 298 25.04 16.61 11.84
C PRO A 298 25.36 15.67 13.02
N ALA A 299 25.14 14.35 12.91
CA ALA A 299 24.97 13.47 14.09
C ALA A 299 26.00 12.32 14.31
N GLY A 300 27.12 12.27 13.59
CA GLY A 300 28.32 11.53 14.05
C GLY A 300 28.40 9.98 13.94
N SER A 301 27.48 9.28 13.26
CA SER A 301 27.68 7.84 12.89
C SER A 301 28.13 7.66 11.42
N ASP A 302 28.26 6.42 10.93
CA ASP A 302 28.57 6.09 9.53
C ASP A 302 27.38 6.34 8.58
N MET A 303 27.63 6.95 7.41
CA MET A 303 26.64 7.14 6.33
C MET A 303 25.96 5.81 5.94
N PRO A 304 24.66 5.83 5.56
CA PRO A 304 24.01 4.62 5.12
C PRO A 304 24.59 4.12 3.80
N GLU A 305 24.38 2.83 3.52
CA GLU A 305 24.69 2.26 2.22
C GLU A 305 23.57 2.57 1.22
N TYR A 306 23.95 2.99 0.01
CA TYR A 306 23.01 3.25 -1.07
C TYR A 306 23.17 2.20 -2.16
N ARG A 307 22.07 1.52 -2.52
CA ARG A 307 22.05 0.51 -3.59
C ARG A 307 21.06 0.89 -4.68
N PRO A 308 21.30 0.55 -5.96
CA PRO A 308 20.31 0.76 -7.00
C PRO A 308 19.04 -0.05 -6.72
N TRP A 309 17.86 0.54 -6.96
CA TRP A 309 16.59 -0.15 -6.85
C TRP A 309 16.54 -1.35 -7.81
N ASP A 310 16.42 -2.52 -7.21
CA ASP A 310 16.17 -3.81 -7.85
C ASP A 310 15.29 -4.65 -6.91
N PRO A 311 13.99 -4.84 -7.21
CA PRO A 311 13.08 -5.63 -6.38
C PRO A 311 13.55 -7.07 -6.12
N SER A 312 14.27 -7.69 -7.07
CA SER A 312 14.77 -9.06 -6.94
C SER A 312 15.85 -9.19 -5.87
N SER A 313 16.60 -8.11 -5.63
CA SER A 313 17.59 -8.00 -4.57
C SER A 313 16.97 -7.46 -3.28
N ALA A 314 16.14 -6.42 -3.40
CA ALA A 314 15.49 -5.77 -2.26
C ALA A 314 14.61 -6.73 -1.46
N CYS A 315 13.85 -7.61 -2.11
CA CYS A 315 12.96 -8.56 -1.42
C CYS A 315 13.64 -9.56 -0.48
N LYS A 316 14.99 -9.62 -0.47
CA LYS A 316 15.80 -10.50 0.39
C LYS A 316 16.55 -9.73 1.48
N GLN A 317 16.49 -8.40 1.43
CA GLN A 317 17.24 -7.54 2.33
C GLN A 317 16.54 -7.49 3.70
N LYS A 318 17.29 -7.75 4.77
CA LYS A 318 16.80 -7.58 6.14
C LYS A 318 16.88 -6.10 6.54
N TYR A 319 15.96 -5.66 7.40
CA TYR A 319 15.90 -4.29 7.89
C TYR A 319 15.54 -4.21 9.38
N PRO A 320 16.04 -3.21 10.10
CA PRO A 320 15.53 -2.85 11.42
C PRO A 320 14.26 -2.00 11.30
N ILE A 321 13.34 -2.14 12.25
CA ILE A 321 12.12 -1.33 12.34
C ILE A 321 12.18 -0.23 13.42
N THR A 322 13.17 -0.30 14.32
CA THR A 322 13.30 0.61 15.48
C THR A 322 14.48 1.57 15.40
N THR A 323 15.30 1.48 14.35
CA THR A 323 16.47 2.33 14.11
C THR A 323 16.48 2.82 12.67
N TYR A 324 17.23 3.88 12.38
CA TYR A 324 17.42 4.35 11.00
C TYR A 324 17.93 3.23 10.09
N GLN A 325 17.47 3.23 8.84
CA GLN A 325 17.81 2.17 7.89
C GLN A 325 19.31 2.20 7.56
N PRO A 326 20.04 1.08 7.70
CA PRO A 326 21.45 1.01 7.31
C PRO A 326 21.65 0.98 5.79
N VAL A 327 20.61 0.62 5.04
CA VAL A 327 20.63 0.48 3.58
C VAL A 327 19.39 1.14 3.00
N TYR A 328 19.56 2.00 2.00
CA TYR A 328 18.49 2.55 1.19
C TYR A 328 18.62 2.10 -0.26
N TYR A 329 17.48 1.85 -0.91
CA TYR A 329 17.43 1.58 -2.34
C TYR A 329 17.06 2.85 -3.11
N VAL A 330 17.85 3.13 -4.15
CA VAL A 330 17.79 4.35 -4.96
C VAL A 330 17.13 4.02 -6.29
N ALA A 331 15.92 4.52 -6.52
CA ALA A 331 15.27 4.46 -7.81
C ALA A 331 15.74 5.61 -8.71
N ASP A 332 15.91 5.35 -10.01
CA ASP A 332 16.30 6.42 -10.95
C ASP A 332 15.17 7.46 -11.13
N SER A 333 13.92 7.03 -10.98
CA SER A 333 12.70 7.85 -10.94
C SER A 333 11.54 7.01 -10.38
N LEU A 334 10.40 7.63 -10.06
CA LEU A 334 9.19 6.88 -9.69
C LEU A 334 8.71 5.96 -10.83
N PHE A 335 8.85 6.41 -12.08
CA PHE A 335 8.61 5.58 -13.26
C PHE A 335 9.50 4.33 -13.28
N ASP A 336 10.82 4.48 -13.07
CA ASP A 336 11.75 3.34 -13.00
C ASP A 336 11.40 2.39 -11.85
N ALA A 337 11.04 2.95 -10.68
CA ALA A 337 10.61 2.15 -9.53
C ALA A 337 9.39 1.27 -9.90
N LYS A 338 8.38 1.87 -10.53
CA LYS A 338 7.16 1.23 -11.00
C LYS A 338 7.44 0.15 -12.04
N GLU A 339 8.19 0.45 -13.10
CA GLU A 339 8.44 -0.51 -14.17
C GLU A 339 9.22 -1.74 -13.67
N LYS A 340 10.24 -1.54 -12.82
CA LYS A 340 10.97 -2.65 -12.20
C LYS A 340 10.09 -3.48 -11.27
N MET A 341 9.23 -2.83 -10.49
CA MET A 341 8.30 -3.53 -9.60
C MET A 341 7.24 -4.31 -10.39
N ARG A 342 6.73 -3.75 -11.49
CA ARG A 342 5.83 -4.47 -12.40
C ARG A 342 6.50 -5.73 -12.95
N GLY A 343 7.73 -5.61 -13.47
CA GLY A 343 8.49 -6.77 -13.96
C GLY A 343 8.70 -7.84 -12.88
N PHE A 344 9.07 -7.42 -11.67
CA PHE A 344 9.17 -8.34 -10.54
C PHE A 344 7.84 -9.02 -10.22
N CYS A 345 6.74 -8.26 -10.21
CA CYS A 345 5.40 -8.77 -9.98
C CYS A 345 4.96 -9.78 -11.06
N GLU A 346 5.36 -9.61 -12.32
CA GLU A 346 5.08 -10.56 -13.41
C GLU A 346 5.81 -11.90 -13.21
N ASP A 347 7.01 -11.87 -12.63
CA ASP A 347 7.86 -13.04 -12.40
C ASP A 347 7.50 -13.81 -11.11
N LEU A 348 6.63 -13.27 -10.25
CA LEU A 348 6.19 -13.96 -9.03
C LEU A 348 5.46 -15.25 -9.34
N LYS A 349 5.63 -16.25 -8.47
CA LYS A 349 4.89 -17.51 -8.54
C LYS A 349 3.45 -17.32 -8.09
N LYS A 350 2.61 -16.78 -8.97
CA LYS A 350 1.20 -16.52 -8.67
C LYS A 350 0.32 -17.74 -8.95
N PRO A 351 -0.76 -17.94 -8.16
CA PRO A 351 -1.75 -18.96 -8.48
C PRO A 351 -2.60 -18.64 -9.71
N PHE A 352 -2.71 -17.35 -10.08
CA PHE A 352 -3.48 -16.79 -11.18
C PHE A 352 -2.95 -15.39 -11.53
N GLN A 353 -3.34 -14.85 -12.68
CA GLN A 353 -3.27 -13.42 -12.97
C GLN A 353 -4.56 -12.73 -12.52
N ALA A 354 -4.42 -11.58 -11.86
CA ALA A 354 -5.52 -10.75 -11.42
C ALA A 354 -5.60 -9.49 -12.27
N ARG A 355 -6.82 -9.04 -12.57
CA ARG A 355 -7.08 -7.77 -13.23
C ARG A 355 -8.18 -7.03 -12.49
N TYR A 356 -7.88 -5.81 -12.10
CA TYR A 356 -8.84 -4.87 -11.51
C TYR A 356 -9.67 -4.19 -12.61
N ASP A 357 -10.98 -4.15 -12.42
CA ASP A 357 -11.89 -3.34 -13.21
C ASP A 357 -12.30 -2.10 -12.38
N PRO A 358 -11.85 -0.89 -12.75
CA PRO A 358 -12.14 0.32 -12.00
C PRO A 358 -13.62 0.72 -12.06
N TYR A 359 -14.38 0.29 -13.08
CA TYR A 359 -15.78 0.66 -13.22
C TYR A 359 -16.68 -0.12 -12.27
N SER A 360 -16.45 -1.44 -12.17
CA SER A 360 -17.19 -2.29 -11.23
C SER A 360 -16.52 -2.41 -9.87
N GLN A 361 -15.29 -1.90 -9.71
CA GLN A 361 -14.44 -2.02 -8.53
C GLN A 361 -14.28 -3.49 -8.08
N THR A 362 -14.07 -4.37 -9.06
CA THR A 362 -13.92 -5.81 -8.85
C THR A 362 -12.62 -6.36 -9.42
N VAL A 363 -12.20 -7.51 -8.89
CA VAL A 363 -11.07 -8.27 -9.40
C VAL A 363 -11.56 -9.51 -10.13
N SER A 364 -11.20 -9.57 -11.40
CA SER A 364 -11.26 -10.77 -12.22
C SER A 364 -9.94 -11.54 -12.11
N ILE A 365 -10.02 -12.87 -12.12
CA ILE A 365 -8.86 -13.76 -12.09
C ILE A 365 -8.91 -14.68 -13.28
N ASP A 366 -7.75 -15.11 -13.76
CA ASP A 366 -7.65 -15.91 -14.98
C ASP A 366 -7.71 -17.43 -14.78
N ARG A 367 -7.92 -17.87 -13.54
CA ARG A 367 -8.01 -19.27 -13.14
C ARG A 367 -9.04 -19.43 -12.01
N ALA A 368 -9.82 -20.50 -12.05
CA ALA A 368 -10.71 -20.85 -10.96
C ALA A 368 -9.93 -21.19 -9.68
N VAL A 369 -10.39 -20.64 -8.54
CA VAL A 369 -9.76 -20.85 -7.23
C VAL A 369 -10.79 -21.06 -6.13
N GLN A 370 -10.39 -21.86 -5.14
CA GLN A 370 -11.09 -21.99 -3.87
C GLN A 370 -10.38 -21.12 -2.82
N ARG A 371 -10.99 -19.99 -2.46
CA ARG A 371 -10.50 -19.11 -1.39
C ARG A 371 -10.71 -19.78 -0.04
N GLN A 372 -9.69 -19.78 0.81
CA GLN A 372 -9.83 -20.16 2.22
C GLN A 372 -10.76 -19.19 2.95
N GLU A 373 -11.30 -19.58 4.09
CA GLU A 373 -12.02 -18.67 5.00
C GLU A 373 -11.01 -17.93 5.89
N ILE A 374 -11.33 -16.68 6.27
CA ILE A 374 -10.54 -15.87 7.22
C ILE A 374 -11.05 -16.11 8.63
#